data_AF-A0A6F9AFZ8-F1
#
_entry.id   AF-A0A6F9AFZ8-F1
#
_cell.length_a   1.000
_cell.length_b   1.000
_cell.length_c   1.000
_cell.angle_alpha   90.00
_cell.angle_beta   90.00
_cell.angle_gamma   90.00
#
_symmetry.space_group_name_H-M   'P 1'
#
loop_
_entity.id
_entity.type
_entity.pdbx_description
1 polymer ?
#
loop_
_entity_poly.entity_id
_entity_poly.type
_entity_poly.pdbx_seq_one_letter_code
_entity_poly.pdbx_strand_id
1 'polypeptide(L)'
;MSLDHNEELSVEIAWLRNQIEEITISSKFCLERFAGSDDDIRFFTRFACHAHLMAFWKQIEPATCKIIRVTRAQSVAKTDEVLQPIDTFFLFMNYLSLGLMQKDLAHRFKIHQSTVSRIINTWANFLYTVLGA
;
A
#
# COMPACT_ATOMS: atom_id res chain seq x y z
N MET A 1 -36.33 -16.51 21.96
CA MET A 1 -36.09 -17.14 20.64
C MET A 1 -35.74 -16.12 19.56
N SER A 2 -36.29 -14.91 19.52
CA SER A 2 -35.95 -13.90 18.49
C SER A 2 -34.63 -13.14 18.73
N LEU A 3 -34.19 -12.98 19.98
CA LEU A 3 -32.93 -12.31 20.32
C LEU A 3 -31.71 -13.17 19.96
N ASP A 4 -31.77 -14.46 20.28
CA ASP A 4 -30.70 -15.45 20.06
C ASP A 4 -30.33 -15.59 18.57
N HIS A 5 -31.35 -15.62 17.70
CA HIS A 5 -31.15 -15.68 16.25
C HIS A 5 -30.52 -14.39 15.68
N ASN A 6 -30.81 -13.23 16.28
CA ASN A 6 -30.22 -11.96 15.85
C ASN A 6 -28.74 -11.85 16.27
N GLU A 7 -28.41 -12.46 17.42
CA GLU A 7 -27.03 -12.59 17.90
C GLU A 7 -26.21 -13.53 17.01
N GLU A 8 -26.76 -14.70 16.66
CA GLU A 8 -26.14 -15.62 15.68
C GLU A 8 -25.89 -14.95 14.32
N LEU A 9 -26.89 -14.23 13.79
CA LEU A 9 -26.74 -13.50 12.53
C LEU A 9 -25.65 -12.42 12.61
N SER A 10 -25.51 -11.74 13.75
CA SER A 10 -24.47 -10.73 13.94
C SER A 10 -23.07 -11.33 13.98
N VAL A 11 -22.92 -12.51 14.61
CA VAL A 11 -21.67 -13.28 14.61
C VAL A 11 -21.31 -13.74 13.20
N GLU A 12 -22.28 -14.27 12.45
CA GLU A 12 -22.07 -14.71 11.07
C GLU A 12 -21.69 -13.54 10.14
N ILE A 13 -22.36 -12.39 10.26
CA ILE A 13 -22.00 -11.19 9.51
C ILE A 13 -20.58 -10.74 9.85
N ALA A 14 -20.17 -10.76 11.12
CA ALA A 14 -18.80 -10.40 11.51
C ALA A 14 -17.77 -11.36 10.92
N TRP A 15 -18.05 -12.67 10.96
CA TRP A 15 -17.18 -13.71 10.41
C TRP A 15 -17.04 -13.61 8.88
N LEU A 16 -18.15 -13.44 8.16
CA LEU A 16 -18.14 -13.25 6.71
C LEU A 16 -17.39 -11.98 6.31
N ARG A 17 -17.56 -10.87 7.06
CA ARG A 17 -16.83 -9.63 6.80
C ARG A 17 -15.32 -9.82 6.99
N ASN A 18 -14.90 -10.50 8.06
CA ASN A 18 -13.49 -10.82 8.29
C ASN A 18 -12.90 -11.67 7.17
N GLN A 19 -13.64 -12.67 6.68
CA GLN A 19 -13.19 -13.47 5.54
C GLN A 19 -13.07 -12.69 4.23
N ILE A 20 -14.05 -11.82 3.94
CA ILE A 20 -13.99 -10.95 2.75
C ILE A 20 -12.74 -10.07 2.83
N GLU A 21 -12.46 -9.50 4.00
CA GLU A 21 -11.28 -8.65 4.23
C GLU A 21 -9.98 -9.44 4.05
N GLU A 22 -9.86 -10.62 4.64
CA GLU A 22 -8.70 -11.51 4.49
C GLU A 22 -8.45 -11.91 3.03
N ILE A 23 -9.50 -12.33 2.31
CA ILE A 23 -9.42 -12.67 0.89
C ILE A 23 -9.01 -11.44 0.07
N THR A 24 -9.54 -10.27 0.41
CA THR A 24 -9.23 -9.01 -0.27
C THR A 24 -7.77 -8.62 -0.08
N ILE A 25 -7.24 -8.71 1.14
CA ILE A 25 -5.83 -8.42 1.45
C ILE A 25 -4.91 -9.43 0.76
N SER A 26 -5.23 -10.71 0.80
CA SER A 26 -4.48 -11.78 0.13
C SER A 26 -4.44 -11.61 -1.40
N SER A 27 -5.54 -11.11 -1.97
CA SER A 27 -5.70 -10.79 -3.40
C SER A 27 -4.93 -9.54 -3.84
N LYS A 28 -4.66 -8.60 -2.91
CA LYS A 28 -3.97 -7.34 -3.20
C LYS A 28 -2.45 -7.50 -3.04
N PHE A 29 -1.70 -6.73 -3.82
CA PHE A 29 -0.27 -6.60 -3.65
C PHE A 29 -0.01 -5.28 -2.90
N CYS A 30 -0.13 -5.31 -1.58
CA CYS A 30 0.00 -4.19 -0.66
C CYS A 30 0.97 -4.52 0.48
N LEU A 31 1.39 -3.52 1.26
CA LEU A 31 2.31 -3.75 2.38
C LEU A 31 1.72 -4.69 3.43
N GLU A 32 0.42 -4.50 3.75
CA GLU A 32 -0.29 -5.24 4.80
C GLU A 32 -0.23 -6.75 4.59
N ARG A 33 -0.30 -7.20 3.34
CA ARG A 33 -0.18 -8.62 2.99
C ARG A 33 1.13 -9.26 3.46
N PHE A 34 2.22 -8.50 3.51
CA PHE A 34 3.55 -9.00 3.87
C PHE A 34 3.97 -8.61 5.29
N ALA A 35 3.14 -7.86 6.02
CA ALA A 35 3.49 -7.32 7.33
C ALA A 35 3.75 -8.40 8.40
N GLY A 36 3.25 -9.63 8.20
CA GLY A 36 3.49 -10.77 9.09
C GLY A 36 4.80 -11.52 8.85
N SER A 37 5.57 -11.18 7.81
CA SER A 37 6.78 -11.89 7.40
C SER A 37 7.94 -10.92 7.20
N ASP A 38 8.87 -10.88 8.17
CA ASP A 38 10.03 -10.00 8.10
C ASP A 38 10.96 -10.34 6.93
N ASP A 39 11.01 -11.61 6.52
CA ASP A 39 11.74 -12.05 5.32
C ASP A 39 11.14 -11.46 4.04
N ASP A 40 9.80 -11.44 3.91
CA ASP A 40 9.14 -10.82 2.77
C ASP A 40 9.33 -9.30 2.78
N ILE A 41 9.20 -8.65 3.94
CA ILE A 41 9.48 -7.22 4.07
C ILE A 41 10.90 -6.92 3.62
N ARG A 42 11.88 -7.69 4.08
CA ARG A 42 13.28 -7.52 3.69
C ARG A 42 13.48 -7.75 2.21
N PHE A 43 12.83 -8.74 1.63
CA PHE A 43 12.90 -9.02 0.20
C PHE A 43 12.35 -7.85 -0.64
N PHE A 44 11.14 -7.39 -0.34
CA PHE A 44 10.45 -6.36 -1.13
C PHE A 44 10.92 -4.94 -0.86
N THR A 45 11.50 -4.66 0.31
CA THR A 45 11.79 -3.27 0.73
C THR A 45 13.22 -3.01 1.17
N ARG A 46 14.03 -4.07 1.35
CA ARG A 46 15.38 -4.02 1.94
C ARG A 46 15.46 -3.49 3.39
N PHE A 47 14.35 -3.11 4.02
CA PHE A 47 14.32 -2.89 5.46
C PHE A 47 14.47 -4.23 6.20
N ALA A 48 15.12 -4.23 7.36
CA ALA A 48 15.41 -5.49 8.07
C ALA A 48 14.16 -6.22 8.59
N CYS A 49 13.10 -5.48 8.92
CA CYS A 49 11.82 -6.03 9.39
C CYS A 49 10.68 -5.01 9.20
N HIS A 50 9.43 -5.45 9.38
CA HIS A 50 8.25 -4.58 9.29
C HIS A 50 8.34 -3.39 10.26
N ALA A 51 8.81 -3.63 11.48
CA ALA A 51 8.91 -2.58 12.50
C ALA A 51 9.86 -1.44 12.09
N HIS A 52 11.01 -1.76 11.47
CA HIS A 52 11.94 -0.75 10.96
C HIS A 52 11.34 0.07 9.81
N LEU A 53 10.63 -0.59 8.89
CA LEU A 53 9.93 0.08 7.81
C LEU A 53 8.88 1.05 8.37
N MET A 54 8.08 0.62 9.34
CA MET A 54 7.05 1.46 9.95
C MET A 54 7.63 2.60 10.78
N ALA A 55 8.78 2.40 11.44
CA ALA A 55 9.49 3.45 12.15
C ALA A 55 10.02 4.53 11.20
N PHE A 56 10.48 4.15 10.00
CA PHE A 56 10.82 5.09 8.95
C PHE A 56 9.57 5.81 8.41
N TRP A 57 8.52 5.06 8.08
CA TRP A 57 7.26 5.61 7.57
C TRP A 57 6.70 6.72 8.45
N LYS A 58 6.65 6.50 9.77
CA LYS A 58 6.15 7.49 10.74
C LYS A 58 6.92 8.82 10.73
N GLN A 59 8.19 8.82 10.33
CA GLN A 59 9.01 10.04 10.24
C GLN A 59 8.68 10.86 8.99
N ILE A 60 8.35 10.19 7.88
CA ILE A 60 8.11 10.83 6.58
C ILE A 60 6.62 11.07 6.27
N GLU A 61 5.72 10.33 6.91
CA GLU A 61 4.27 10.40 6.74
C GLU A 61 3.71 11.83 6.87
N PRO A 62 4.11 12.65 7.87
CA PRO A 62 3.63 14.03 7.99
C PRO A 62 3.96 14.91 6.79
N ALA A 63 5.10 14.67 6.13
CA ALA A 63 5.54 15.40 4.95
C ALA A 63 4.91 14.86 3.64
N THR A 64 4.26 13.69 3.71
CA THR A 64 3.63 13.00 2.58
C THR A 64 2.33 13.69 2.12
N CYS A 65 1.79 14.65 2.89
CA CYS A 65 0.63 15.46 2.49
C CYS A 65 0.80 16.20 1.14
N LYS A 66 2.05 16.42 0.67
CA LYS A 66 2.33 16.99 -0.66
C LYS A 66 2.17 15.97 -1.79
N ILE A 67 2.41 14.68 -1.53
CA ILE A 67 2.31 13.59 -2.52
C ILE A 67 0.83 13.35 -2.90
N ILE A 68 -0.07 13.39 -1.92
CA ILE A 68 -1.52 13.17 -2.11
C ILE A 68 -2.15 14.21 -3.05
N ARG A 69 -1.67 15.47 -3.04
CA ARG A 69 -2.23 16.54 -3.89
C ARG A 69 -1.91 16.36 -5.37
N VAL A 70 -0.72 15.86 -5.71
CA VAL A 70 -0.32 15.65 -7.12
C VAL A 70 -1.10 14.51 -7.76
N THR A 71 -1.34 13.43 -7.01
CA THR A 71 -2.11 12.28 -7.51
C THR A 71 -3.62 12.58 -7.58
N ARG A 72 -4.14 13.40 -6.66
CA ARG A 72 -5.59 13.72 -6.55
C ARG A 72 -6.07 14.84 -7.48
N ALA A 73 -5.19 15.77 -7.86
CA ALA A 73 -5.58 16.91 -8.71
C ALA A 73 -5.90 16.54 -10.18
N GLN A 74 -5.58 15.32 -10.62
CA GLN A 74 -5.73 14.91 -12.04
C GLN A 74 -6.68 13.73 -12.26
N SER A 75 -7.22 13.11 -11.20
CA SER A 75 -8.22 12.05 -11.32
C SER A 75 -9.64 12.63 -11.28
N VAL A 76 -10.07 13.26 -12.37
CA VAL A 76 -11.49 13.65 -12.58
C VAL A 76 -12.31 12.49 -13.18
N ALA A 77 -11.81 11.25 -13.15
CA ALA A 77 -12.54 10.12 -13.70
C ALA A 77 -12.25 8.83 -12.95
N LYS A 78 -13.37 8.26 -12.45
CA LYS A 78 -13.59 6.89 -11.99
C LYS A 78 -12.90 6.46 -10.69
N THR A 79 -13.75 5.89 -9.84
CA THR A 79 -13.47 5.19 -8.58
C THR A 79 -12.60 3.95 -8.81
N ASP A 80 -11.38 4.13 -9.28
CA ASP A 80 -10.32 3.12 -9.11
C ASP A 80 -9.65 3.40 -7.78
N GLU A 81 -9.56 2.35 -6.97
CA GLU A 81 -9.03 2.34 -5.61
C GLU A 81 -7.72 3.14 -5.52
N VAL A 82 -7.79 4.34 -4.93
CA VAL A 82 -6.61 5.16 -4.70
C VAL A 82 -5.72 4.41 -3.72
N LEU A 83 -4.58 3.91 -4.21
CA LEU A 83 -3.58 3.23 -3.41
C LEU A 83 -3.24 4.09 -2.18
N GLN A 84 -3.19 3.47 -1.00
CA GLN A 84 -2.82 4.17 0.23
C GLN A 84 -1.41 4.76 0.06
N PRO A 85 -1.10 5.93 0.68
CA PRO A 85 0.23 6.52 0.57
C PRO A 85 1.36 5.54 0.91
N ILE A 86 1.15 4.70 1.94
CA ILE A 86 2.09 3.66 2.35
C ILE A 86 2.29 2.57 1.28
N ASP A 87 1.25 2.21 0.53
CA ASP A 87 1.34 1.25 -0.57
C ASP A 87 2.04 1.85 -1.79
N THR A 88 1.89 3.16 -2.03
CA THR A 88 2.67 3.84 -3.07
C THR A 88 4.15 3.91 -2.71
N PHE A 89 4.47 4.05 -1.42
CA PHE A 89 5.84 3.95 -0.92
C PHE A 89 6.36 2.53 -1.04
N PHE A 90 5.56 1.53 -0.67
CA PHE A 90 5.91 0.12 -0.85
C PHE A 90 6.20 -0.20 -2.31
N LEU A 91 5.42 0.33 -3.27
CA LEU A 91 5.71 0.22 -4.70
C LEU A 91 7.08 0.77 -5.05
N PHE A 92 7.41 1.96 -4.56
CA PHE A 92 8.71 2.59 -4.80
C PHE A 92 9.85 1.76 -4.20
N MET A 93 9.65 1.22 -3.00
CA MET A 93 10.63 0.32 -2.38
C MET A 93 10.80 -0.97 -3.18
N ASN A 94 9.75 -1.56 -3.74
CA ASN A 94 9.83 -2.73 -4.63
C ASN A 94 10.67 -2.40 -5.88
N TYR A 95 10.47 -1.22 -6.46
CA TYR A 95 11.24 -0.74 -7.61
C TYR A 95 12.74 -0.67 -7.28
N LEU A 96 13.13 -0.08 -6.15
CA LEU A 96 14.53 0.01 -5.72
C LEU A 96 15.12 -1.34 -5.31
N SER A 97 14.34 -2.16 -4.61
CA SER A 97 14.80 -3.41 -4.00
C SER A 97 14.97 -4.52 -5.03
N LEU A 98 14.09 -4.59 -6.02
CA LEU A 98 14.05 -5.70 -6.96
C LEU A 98 14.43 -5.28 -8.39
N GLY A 99 14.58 -3.97 -8.65
CA GLY A 99 14.89 -3.47 -9.99
C GLY A 99 13.80 -3.78 -11.03
N LEU A 100 12.55 -3.95 -10.57
CA LEU A 100 11.45 -4.38 -11.43
C LEU A 100 11.13 -3.35 -12.51
N MET A 101 10.73 -3.84 -13.69
CA MET A 101 10.20 -2.97 -14.73
C MET A 101 8.87 -2.34 -14.29
N GLN A 102 8.63 -1.09 -14.72
CA GLN A 102 7.39 -0.38 -14.40
C GLN A 102 6.14 -1.12 -14.89
N LYS A 103 6.25 -1.89 -15.97
CA LYS A 103 5.17 -2.73 -16.51
C LYS A 103 4.79 -3.87 -15.56
N ASP A 104 5.77 -4.50 -14.91
CA ASP A 104 5.51 -5.57 -13.95
C ASP A 104 4.91 -5.03 -12.66
N LEU A 105 5.38 -3.88 -12.19
CA LEU A 105 4.79 -3.16 -11.06
C LEU A 105 3.34 -2.75 -11.37
N ALA A 106 3.07 -2.25 -12.57
CA ALA A 106 1.71 -1.91 -13.01
C ALA A 106 0.76 -3.11 -12.91
N HIS A 107 1.21 -4.28 -13.37
CA HIS A 107 0.44 -5.51 -13.29
C HIS A 107 0.22 -5.99 -11.84
N ARG A 108 1.27 -6.00 -11.01
CA ARG A 108 1.19 -6.44 -9.60
C ARG A 108 0.24 -5.57 -8.77
N PHE A 109 0.36 -4.25 -8.91
CA PHE A 109 -0.45 -3.29 -8.17
C PHE A 109 -1.79 -2.97 -8.85
N LYS A 110 -2.08 -3.58 -10.01
CA LYS A 110 -3.31 -3.37 -10.80
C LYS A 110 -3.58 -1.89 -11.11
N ILE A 111 -2.52 -1.13 -11.41
CA ILE A 111 -2.58 0.29 -11.77
C ILE A 111 -1.94 0.55 -13.13
N HIS A 112 -2.28 1.66 -13.78
CA HIS A 112 -1.65 2.03 -15.05
C HIS A 112 -0.14 2.28 -14.90
N GLN A 113 0.64 1.84 -15.90
CA GLN A 113 2.09 2.06 -15.94
C GLN A 113 2.48 3.54 -15.84
N SER A 114 1.68 4.45 -16.42
CA SER A 114 1.90 5.89 -16.28
C SER A 114 1.79 6.35 -14.83
N THR A 115 0.88 5.76 -14.05
CA THR A 115 0.75 6.02 -12.61
C THR A 115 1.96 5.48 -11.84
N VAL A 116 2.46 4.29 -12.17
CA VAL A 116 3.70 3.73 -11.59
C VAL A 116 4.87 4.68 -11.80
N SER A 117 5.08 5.16 -13.03
CA SER A 117 6.14 6.12 -13.37
C SER A 117 6.05 7.40 -12.52
N ARG A 118 4.84 7.96 -12.40
CA ARG A 118 4.61 9.15 -11.55
C ARG A 118 4.91 8.88 -10.07
N ILE A 119 4.47 7.74 -9.54
CA ILE A 119 4.74 7.34 -8.15
C ILE A 119 6.25 7.28 -7.90
N ILE A 120 7.00 6.61 -8.79
CA ILE A 120 8.45 6.47 -8.66
C ILE A 120 9.15 7.84 -8.64
N ASN A 121 8.84 8.70 -9.62
CA ASN A 121 9.43 10.03 -9.69
C ASN A 121 9.05 10.91 -8.49
N THR A 122 7.82 10.81 -8.02
CA THR A 122 7.34 11.58 -6.87
C THR A 122 8.08 11.19 -5.59
N TRP A 123 8.23 9.89 -5.33
CA TRP A 123 8.97 9.39 -4.17
C TRP A 123 10.47 9.69 -4.27
N ALA A 124 11.08 9.56 -5.45
CA ALA A 124 12.48 9.91 -5.66
C ALA A 124 12.75 11.40 -5.35
N ASN A 125 11.93 12.31 -5.90
CA ASN A 125 12.06 13.74 -5.64
C ASN A 125 11.79 14.11 -4.17
N PHE A 126 10.79 13.48 -3.58
CA PHE A 126 10.44 13.68 -2.18
C PHE A 126 11.58 13.25 -1.26
N LEU A 127 12.11 12.03 -1.42
CA LEU A 127 13.21 11.53 -0.59
C LEU A 127 14.51 12.29 -0.84
N TYR A 128 14.77 12.73 -2.08
CA TYR A 128 15.88 13.64 -2.35
C TYR A 128 15.75 14.94 -1.56
N THR A 129 14.54 15.51 -1.48
CA THR A 129 14.29 16.73 -0.72
C THR A 129 14.37 16.52 0.79
N VAL A 130 13.93 15.37 1.29
CA VAL A 130 13.89 15.07 2.74
C VAL A 130 15.24 14.61 3.28
N LEU A 131 16.01 13.86 2.49
CA LEU A 131 17.27 13.22 2.92
C LEU A 131 18.52 13.89 2.35
N GLY A 132 18.39 14.62 1.23
CA GLY A 132 19.49 15.25 0.51
C GLY A 132 19.58 16.77 0.70
N ALA A 133 18.76 17.35 1.57
CA ALA A 133 18.82 18.76 1.98
C ALA A 133 19.68 18.95 3.23
#